data_AF-A0A9R1UNN1-F1
#
_entry.id   AF-A0A9R1UNN1-F1
#
_cell.length_a   1.000
_cell.length_b   1.000
_cell.length_c   1.000
_cell.angle_alpha   90.00
_cell.angle_beta   90.00
_cell.angle_gamma   90.00
#
_symmetry.space_group_name_H-M   'P 1'
#
loop_
_entity.id
_entity.type
_entity.pdbx_description
1 polymer ?
#
loop_
_entity_poly.entity_id
_entity_poly.type
_entity_poly.pdbx_seq_one_letter_code
_entity_poly.pdbx_strand_id
1 'polypeptide(L)'
;MGPKTKQTMKKILKNPTPAVEDVITKSKKRTRKVSQSKPQPAFTIGDIEDFQFREDEVKEIRASLLKWYDANRRDLPWRRINDSDDDDRDRKAYAVWVSEIMLQQTRVQTVVNYFNRWMEKWPTVHHLAQASIEEVNEMWAGLGYYRRARFLLEGAKTIVEEGGQFPKSLKDLLKVPGIGEYTAGAIASIAFKEAVPVVDGNVVRVIARLRTISANPKDKETVKTIWRLAGQLVDEDRPGDFNQGLMELGATLCKPLNPNCSTCPISAQCGALLVSKQNPSIVVTDYPTKVAKVKQRLDFSAISVVEILGSEEGRMNSKFLLVKRPEGGLLAGLWEFPSVSLNGEEADVDARREAIDDFLKNSFGLNLDIVSREEVGEYVHIFTHIRLKMYIELLVLRSQELRRKEKADMSYKYVDMKTLGSMGLTTGVRKAYNMVQKFKQSRSSLLKTVSS
;
A
#
# COMPACT_ATOMS: atom_id res chain seq x y z
N MET A 1 -52.38 7.08 36.60
CA MET A 1 -53.34 7.76 37.50
C MET A 1 -52.60 8.88 38.22
N GLY A 2 -52.89 10.15 37.92
CA GLY A 2 -52.53 11.27 38.82
C GLY A 2 -53.54 11.37 39.98
N PRO A 3 -53.71 12.50 40.71
CA PRO A 3 -53.10 13.84 40.51
C PRO A 3 -52.80 14.63 41.82
N LYS A 4 -52.38 15.91 41.66
CA LYS A 4 -52.74 17.17 42.43
C LYS A 4 -51.51 18.03 42.80
N THR A 5 -51.16 19.08 42.03
CA THR A 5 -51.62 20.51 42.05
C THR A 5 -51.18 21.39 43.23
N LYS A 6 -50.49 22.50 42.92
CA LYS A 6 -50.80 23.92 43.25
C LYS A 6 -49.81 24.84 42.46
N GLN A 7 -50.26 25.66 41.49
CA GLN A 7 -50.76 27.06 41.60
C GLN A 7 -49.66 28.07 42.01
N THR A 8 -49.49 29.31 41.52
CA THR A 8 -49.98 30.16 40.39
C THR A 8 -49.06 31.41 40.41
N MET A 9 -48.76 32.12 39.33
CA MET A 9 -49.31 33.45 38.98
C MET A 9 -48.60 33.95 37.70
N LYS A 10 -49.30 34.21 36.57
CA LYS A 10 -50.02 35.45 36.17
C LYS A 10 -49.06 36.61 35.79
N LYS A 11 -49.19 37.37 34.68
CA LYS A 11 -50.18 37.41 33.57
C LYS A 11 -49.76 38.55 32.58
N ILE A 12 -50.34 38.51 31.36
CA ILE A 12 -50.68 39.62 30.41
C ILE A 12 -49.57 40.11 29.45
N LEU A 13 -49.58 39.95 28.11
CA LEU A 13 -50.51 40.19 26.96
C LEU A 13 -50.73 41.67 26.54
N LYS A 14 -50.21 42.07 25.36
CA LYS A 14 -50.92 42.68 24.19
C LYS A 14 -50.05 43.68 23.39
N ASN A 15 -49.97 43.47 22.07
CA ASN A 15 -49.80 44.49 21.01
C ASN A 15 -51.21 45.02 20.61
N PRO A 16 -51.41 46.25 20.04
CA PRO A 16 -51.10 46.56 18.61
C PRO A 16 -50.74 48.05 18.24
N THR A 17 -50.33 48.22 16.96
CA THR A 17 -50.06 49.36 16.00
C THR A 17 -50.94 50.65 16.05
N PRO A 18 -50.77 51.76 15.24
CA PRO A 18 -50.04 52.00 13.95
C PRO A 18 -49.41 53.43 13.63
N ALA A 19 -48.75 53.52 12.44
CA ALA A 19 -48.67 54.55 11.36
C ALA A 19 -48.20 56.01 11.54
N VAL A 20 -47.35 56.50 10.60
CA VAL A 20 -47.43 57.81 9.86
C VAL A 20 -46.69 57.72 8.50
N GLU A 21 -47.29 58.28 7.44
CA GLU A 21 -46.78 58.49 6.06
C GLU A 21 -46.11 59.87 5.87
N ASP A 22 -45.23 60.04 4.87
CA ASP A 22 -45.01 61.34 4.20
C ASP A 22 -44.40 61.19 2.79
N VAL A 23 -44.70 62.13 1.89
CA VAL A 23 -44.60 62.01 0.41
C VAL A 23 -43.80 63.20 -0.25
N ILE A 24 -43.18 62.93 -1.42
CA ILE A 24 -42.80 63.78 -2.59
C ILE A 24 -41.39 64.47 -2.53
N THR A 25 -40.42 64.17 -3.42
CA THR A 25 -40.24 64.77 -4.78
C THR A 25 -39.10 64.15 -5.65
N LYS A 26 -39.24 64.34 -6.96
CA LYS A 26 -38.58 63.71 -8.13
C LYS A 26 -37.13 64.17 -8.43
N SER A 27 -36.32 63.29 -9.04
CA SER A 27 -35.35 63.69 -10.09
C SER A 27 -35.03 62.56 -11.09
N LYS A 28 -35.05 62.89 -12.39
CA LYS A 28 -34.83 62.02 -13.57
C LYS A 28 -33.34 61.79 -13.82
N LYS A 29 -32.88 60.54 -14.04
CA LYS A 29 -31.64 60.26 -14.80
C LYS A 29 -31.73 58.98 -15.67
N ARG A 30 -31.65 59.22 -16.98
CA ARG A 30 -31.23 58.40 -18.13
C ARG A 30 -30.99 56.88 -17.93
N THR A 31 -31.78 56.09 -18.63
CA THR A 31 -31.54 54.67 -18.96
C THR A 31 -30.40 54.50 -19.98
N ARG A 32 -29.35 53.75 -19.61
CA ARG A 32 -28.37 53.14 -20.53
C ARG A 32 -28.77 51.68 -20.74
N LYS A 33 -29.03 51.27 -21.99
CA LYS A 33 -29.27 49.88 -22.38
C LYS A 33 -28.03 49.04 -22.07
N VAL A 34 -28.16 48.08 -21.18
CA VAL A 34 -27.19 46.98 -21.01
C VAL A 34 -27.64 45.86 -21.93
N SER A 35 -26.79 45.47 -22.88
CA SER A 35 -27.01 44.30 -23.73
C SER A 35 -27.00 43.04 -22.87
N GLN A 36 -28.11 42.30 -22.87
CA GLN A 36 -28.20 40.98 -22.28
C GLN A 36 -27.27 40.02 -23.06
N SER A 37 -26.13 39.64 -22.47
CA SER A 37 -25.41 38.45 -22.90
C SER A 37 -26.20 37.21 -22.45
N LYS A 38 -26.41 36.28 -23.37
CA LYS A 38 -27.06 34.99 -23.09
C LYS A 38 -26.32 34.27 -21.95
N PRO A 39 -27.03 33.66 -20.98
CA PRO A 39 -26.37 32.82 -19.99
C PRO A 39 -25.71 31.62 -20.71
N GLN A 40 -24.43 31.39 -20.41
CA GLN A 40 -23.74 30.17 -20.82
C GLN A 40 -24.46 28.96 -20.20
N PRO A 41 -24.57 27.81 -20.91
CA PRO A 41 -25.21 26.65 -20.33
C PRO A 41 -24.38 26.16 -19.14
N ALA A 42 -25.07 25.93 -18.02
CA ALA A 42 -24.51 25.28 -16.85
C ALA A 42 -23.92 23.92 -17.26
N PHE A 43 -22.74 23.58 -16.72
CA PHE A 43 -22.15 22.25 -16.84
C PHE A 43 -23.15 21.20 -16.31
N THR A 44 -23.86 20.55 -17.22
CA THR A 44 -24.61 19.33 -16.92
C THR A 44 -23.61 18.21 -16.69
N ILE A 45 -23.74 17.51 -15.57
CA ILE A 45 -23.11 16.20 -15.38
C ILE A 45 -23.67 15.33 -16.51
N GLY A 46 -22.82 14.97 -17.46
CA GLY A 46 -23.22 14.16 -18.61
C GLY A 46 -23.83 12.84 -18.18
N ASP A 47 -24.85 12.41 -18.92
CA ASP A 47 -25.49 11.10 -18.72
C ASP A 47 -24.45 9.98 -18.93
N ILE A 48 -24.72 8.78 -18.42
CA ILE A 48 -23.81 7.62 -18.47
C ILE A 48 -23.37 7.26 -19.92
N GLU A 49 -24.14 7.71 -20.92
CA GLU A 49 -23.85 7.58 -22.36
C GLU A 49 -22.73 8.50 -22.85
N ASP A 50 -22.43 9.62 -22.17
CA ASP A 50 -21.48 10.65 -22.62
C ASP A 50 -20.00 10.24 -22.50
N PHE A 51 -19.70 9.14 -21.80
CA PHE A 51 -18.32 8.70 -21.57
C PHE A 51 -17.86 7.58 -22.50
N GLN A 52 -18.69 7.09 -23.43
CA GLN A 52 -18.32 5.96 -24.29
C GLN A 52 -17.23 6.31 -25.31
N PHE A 53 -16.42 5.31 -25.68
CA PHE A 53 -15.53 5.41 -26.84
C PHE A 53 -16.28 5.04 -28.12
N ARG A 54 -16.14 5.87 -29.15
CA ARG A 54 -16.61 5.51 -30.50
C ARG A 54 -15.69 4.46 -31.11
N GLU A 55 -16.20 3.65 -32.02
CA GLU A 55 -15.46 2.53 -32.60
C GLU A 55 -14.19 2.96 -33.38
N ASP A 56 -14.27 4.06 -34.13
CA ASP A 56 -13.14 4.69 -34.84
C ASP A 56 -12.04 5.07 -33.84
N GLU A 57 -12.44 5.72 -32.74
CA GLU A 57 -11.55 6.18 -31.69
C GLU A 57 -10.89 5.01 -30.95
N VAL A 58 -11.64 3.93 -30.66
CA VAL A 58 -11.08 2.71 -30.05
C VAL A 58 -9.97 2.13 -30.93
N LYS A 59 -10.21 2.01 -32.24
CA LYS A 59 -9.23 1.49 -33.21
C LYS A 59 -7.96 2.34 -33.25
N GLU A 60 -8.10 3.67 -33.28
CA GLU A 60 -6.97 4.60 -33.25
C GLU A 60 -6.16 4.50 -31.96
N ILE A 61 -6.82 4.41 -30.80
CA ILE A 61 -6.19 4.27 -29.49
C ILE A 61 -5.41 2.95 -29.42
N ARG A 62 -6.04 1.83 -29.81
CA ARG A 62 -5.40 0.50 -29.84
C ARG A 62 -4.14 0.51 -30.70
N ALA A 63 -4.26 0.95 -31.95
CA ALA A 63 -3.15 0.98 -32.89
C ALA A 63 -1.98 1.88 -32.41
N SER A 64 -2.30 3.09 -31.94
CA SER A 64 -1.28 4.06 -31.50
C SER A 64 -0.59 3.62 -30.21
N LEU A 65 -1.36 3.07 -29.25
CA LEU A 65 -0.84 2.59 -27.97
C LEU A 65 0.05 1.36 -28.16
N LEU A 66 -0.40 0.37 -28.92
CA LEU A 66 0.36 -0.86 -29.16
C LEU A 66 1.65 -0.57 -29.92
N LYS A 67 1.61 0.24 -30.98
CA LYS A 67 2.80 0.68 -31.72
C LYS A 67 3.81 1.37 -30.81
N TRP A 68 3.33 2.26 -29.93
CA TRP A 68 4.20 2.92 -28.96
C TRP A 68 4.77 1.94 -27.93
N TYR A 69 3.94 1.03 -27.41
CA TYR A 69 4.34 0.05 -26.42
C TYR A 69 5.44 -0.88 -26.96
N ASP A 70 5.30 -1.37 -28.18
CA ASP A 70 6.30 -2.23 -28.84
C ASP A 70 7.67 -1.54 -28.92
N ALA A 71 7.70 -0.23 -29.17
CA ALA A 71 8.94 0.55 -29.28
C ALA A 71 9.49 1.08 -27.95
N ASN A 72 8.67 1.21 -26.89
CA ASN A 72 9.03 1.97 -25.69
C ASN A 72 8.89 1.19 -24.37
N ARG A 73 8.34 -0.03 -24.37
CA ARG A 73 8.16 -0.80 -23.15
C ARG A 73 9.50 -1.05 -22.46
N ARG A 74 9.54 -0.85 -21.15
CA ARG A 74 10.72 -1.21 -20.35
C ARG A 74 10.96 -2.71 -20.37
N ASP A 75 12.23 -3.07 -20.47
CA ASP A 75 12.70 -4.44 -20.35
C ASP A 75 12.71 -4.89 -18.88
N LEU A 76 11.83 -5.82 -18.52
CA LEU A 76 11.58 -6.26 -17.15
C LEU A 76 11.61 -7.79 -17.07
N PRO A 77 12.14 -8.39 -15.98
CA PRO A 77 12.32 -9.85 -15.90
C PRO A 77 11.04 -10.66 -16.13
N TRP A 78 9.92 -10.24 -15.55
CA TRP A 78 8.62 -10.90 -15.72
C TRP A 78 8.05 -10.74 -17.14
N ARG A 79 8.37 -9.65 -17.84
CA ARG A 79 8.01 -9.49 -19.26
C ARG A 79 8.82 -10.45 -20.14
N ARG A 80 10.13 -10.56 -19.91
CA ARG A 80 11.00 -11.51 -20.64
C ARG A 80 10.50 -12.95 -20.53
N ILE A 81 10.00 -13.36 -19.36
CA ILE A 81 9.41 -14.69 -19.18
C ILE A 81 8.15 -14.85 -20.06
N ASN A 82 7.28 -13.84 -20.08
CA ASN A 82 6.05 -13.88 -20.88
C ASN A 82 6.32 -13.84 -22.39
N ASP A 83 7.33 -13.08 -22.80
CA ASP A 83 7.75 -12.92 -24.20
C ASP A 83 8.53 -14.12 -24.73
N SER A 84 8.98 -15.03 -23.86
CA SER A 84 9.73 -16.21 -24.31
C SER A 84 8.89 -17.10 -25.22
N ASP A 85 9.52 -17.75 -26.19
CA ASP A 85 8.88 -18.69 -27.12
C ASP A 85 8.41 -20.00 -26.44
N ASP A 86 8.58 -20.10 -25.11
CA ASP A 86 8.10 -21.23 -24.31
C ASP A 86 6.55 -21.26 -24.29
N ASP A 87 5.97 -22.39 -24.66
CA ASP A 87 4.51 -22.61 -24.64
C ASP A 87 3.97 -22.89 -23.23
N ASP A 88 4.82 -22.88 -22.19
CA ASP A 88 4.41 -23.03 -20.79
C ASP A 88 3.61 -21.80 -20.28
N ARG A 89 2.31 -21.81 -20.57
CA ARG A 89 1.36 -20.79 -20.13
C ARG A 89 1.20 -20.76 -18.60
N ASP A 90 1.37 -21.87 -17.91
CA ASP A 90 1.25 -21.94 -16.45
C ASP A 90 2.42 -21.24 -15.77
N ARG A 91 3.64 -21.42 -16.27
CA ARG A 91 4.82 -20.67 -15.82
C ARG A 91 4.69 -19.18 -16.11
N LYS A 92 4.17 -18.80 -17.28
CA LYS A 92 3.87 -17.39 -17.60
C LYS A 92 2.82 -16.81 -16.65
N ALA A 93 1.73 -17.52 -16.40
CA ALA A 93 0.69 -17.12 -15.45
C ALA A 93 1.24 -16.95 -14.03
N TYR A 94 2.08 -17.88 -13.57
CA TYR A 94 2.76 -17.80 -12.29
C TYR A 94 3.69 -16.59 -12.20
N ALA A 95 4.52 -16.34 -13.21
CA ALA A 95 5.41 -15.19 -13.27
C ALA A 95 4.64 -13.86 -13.28
N VAL A 96 3.56 -13.76 -14.06
CA VAL A 96 2.64 -12.61 -14.05
C VAL A 96 2.11 -12.42 -12.64
N TRP A 97 1.52 -13.46 -12.05
CA TRP A 97 0.90 -13.39 -10.73
C TRP A 97 1.86 -12.90 -9.65
N VAL A 98 3.05 -13.49 -9.57
CA VAL A 98 4.09 -13.10 -8.60
C VAL A 98 4.48 -11.63 -8.82
N SER A 99 4.75 -11.23 -10.06
CA SER A 99 5.18 -9.87 -10.37
C SER A 99 4.09 -8.84 -10.02
N GLU A 100 2.84 -9.11 -10.37
CA GLU A 100 1.71 -8.23 -10.09
C GLU A 100 1.46 -8.07 -8.59
N ILE A 101 1.51 -9.17 -7.83
CA ILE A 101 1.39 -9.09 -6.37
C ILE A 101 2.55 -8.29 -5.78
N MET A 102 3.79 -8.47 -6.25
CA MET A 102 4.94 -7.68 -5.77
C MET A 102 4.80 -6.19 -6.10
N LEU A 103 4.32 -5.84 -7.31
CA LEU A 103 4.18 -4.47 -7.80
C LEU A 103 3.09 -3.66 -7.09
N GLN A 104 2.16 -4.31 -6.38
CA GLN A 104 1.16 -3.62 -5.56
C GLN A 104 1.85 -2.68 -4.55
N GLN A 105 1.69 -1.38 -4.74
CA GLN A 105 2.26 -0.33 -3.88
C GLN A 105 3.79 -0.40 -3.71
N THR A 106 4.50 -1.04 -4.65
CA THR A 106 5.96 -1.18 -4.62
C THR A 106 6.56 -0.71 -5.95
N ARG A 107 7.70 -0.02 -5.90
CA ARG A 107 8.33 0.50 -7.12
C ARG A 107 8.97 -0.64 -7.91
N VAL A 108 8.85 -0.56 -9.24
CA VAL A 108 9.39 -1.55 -10.20
C VAL A 108 10.87 -1.88 -9.93
N GLN A 109 11.73 -0.88 -9.75
CA GLN A 109 13.16 -1.08 -9.49
C GLN A 109 13.43 -1.91 -8.23
N THR A 110 12.61 -1.74 -7.18
CA THR A 110 12.71 -2.57 -5.98
C THR A 110 12.29 -4.00 -6.28
N VAL A 111 11.19 -4.19 -7.01
CA VAL A 111 10.63 -5.51 -7.31
C VAL A 111 11.57 -6.38 -8.13
N VAL A 112 12.34 -5.83 -9.07
CA VAL A 112 13.26 -6.60 -9.94
C VAL A 112 14.13 -7.59 -9.16
N ASN A 113 14.80 -7.13 -8.09
CA ASN A 113 15.70 -7.99 -7.31
C ASN A 113 14.96 -9.04 -6.46
N TYR A 114 13.73 -8.75 -6.03
CA TYR A 114 12.92 -9.71 -5.28
C TYR A 114 12.32 -10.75 -6.20
N PHE A 115 11.82 -10.33 -7.35
CA PHE A 115 11.26 -11.22 -8.37
C PHE A 115 12.30 -12.23 -8.84
N ASN A 116 13.53 -11.78 -9.18
CA ASN A 116 14.57 -12.70 -9.63
C ASN A 116 14.91 -13.77 -8.58
N ARG A 117 15.16 -13.37 -7.33
CA ARG A 117 15.44 -14.33 -6.24
C ARG A 117 14.25 -15.25 -5.95
N TRP A 118 13.03 -14.72 -6.05
CA TRP A 118 11.81 -15.50 -5.86
C TRP A 118 11.66 -16.57 -6.94
N MET A 119 11.78 -16.19 -8.21
CA MET A 119 11.66 -17.11 -9.34
C MET A 119 12.83 -18.10 -9.41
N GLU A 120 14.00 -17.75 -8.88
CA GLU A 120 15.12 -18.68 -8.71
C GLU A 120 14.82 -19.75 -7.65
N LYS A 121 14.27 -19.36 -6.49
CA LYS A 121 13.93 -20.30 -5.42
C LYS A 121 12.67 -21.14 -5.73
N TRP A 122 11.64 -20.49 -6.27
CA TRP A 122 10.36 -21.09 -6.59
C TRP A 122 10.00 -20.77 -8.04
N PRO A 123 10.49 -21.53 -9.02
CA PRO A 123 10.27 -21.23 -10.44
C PRO A 123 8.84 -21.54 -10.91
N THR A 124 8.08 -22.36 -10.18
CA THR A 124 6.70 -22.72 -10.52
C THR A 124 5.78 -22.66 -9.29
N VAL A 125 4.47 -22.66 -9.52
CA VAL A 125 3.46 -22.68 -8.45
C VAL A 125 3.61 -23.88 -7.52
N HIS A 126 4.00 -25.04 -8.05
CA HIS A 126 4.25 -26.27 -7.29
C HIS A 126 5.37 -26.10 -6.25
N HIS A 127 6.46 -25.42 -6.64
CA HIS A 127 7.56 -25.14 -5.72
C HIS A 127 7.11 -24.20 -4.59
N LEU A 128 6.32 -23.16 -4.91
CA LEU A 128 5.79 -22.25 -3.91
C LEU A 128 4.81 -22.94 -2.97
N ALA A 129 3.92 -23.81 -3.48
CA ALA A 129 2.93 -24.51 -2.67
C ALA A 129 3.55 -25.39 -1.56
N GLN A 130 4.76 -25.91 -1.80
CA GLN A 130 5.53 -26.72 -0.85
C GLN A 130 6.28 -25.87 0.19
N ALA A 131 6.37 -24.56 0.00
CA ALA A 131 7.12 -23.68 0.89
C ALA A 131 6.42 -23.51 2.25
N SER A 132 7.23 -23.32 3.29
CA SER A 132 6.73 -22.84 4.58
C SER A 132 6.42 -21.34 4.54
N ILE A 133 5.51 -20.89 5.41
CA ILE A 133 5.21 -19.45 5.53
C ILE A 133 6.43 -18.66 6.03
N GLU A 134 7.28 -19.28 6.86
CA GLU A 134 8.53 -18.71 7.34
C GLU A 134 9.49 -18.39 6.19
N GLU A 135 9.69 -19.33 5.26
CA GLU A 135 10.53 -19.10 4.08
C GLU A 135 9.97 -18.03 3.16
N VAL A 136 8.65 -18.03 2.95
CA VAL A 136 7.96 -17.02 2.14
C VAL A 136 8.13 -15.64 2.76
N ASN A 137 7.95 -15.52 4.08
CA ASN A 137 8.15 -14.26 4.81
C ASN A 137 9.60 -13.78 4.73
N GLU A 138 10.57 -14.68 4.81
CA GLU A 138 11.99 -14.37 4.67
C GLU A 138 12.33 -13.86 3.26
N MET A 139 11.83 -14.51 2.22
CA MET A 139 12.03 -14.07 0.82
C MET A 139 11.34 -12.73 0.52
N TRP A 140 10.21 -12.47 1.18
CA TRP A 140 9.44 -11.22 1.06
C TRP A 140 9.96 -10.09 1.95
N ALA A 141 10.91 -10.37 2.84
CA ALA A 141 11.37 -9.44 3.85
C ALA A 141 11.91 -8.14 3.24
N GLY A 142 11.23 -7.02 3.55
CA GLY A 142 11.57 -5.70 3.04
C GLY A 142 10.63 -5.15 1.95
N LEU A 143 9.79 -5.99 1.31
CA LEU A 143 8.77 -5.52 0.35
C LEU A 143 7.55 -4.88 1.03
N GLY A 144 7.32 -5.18 2.31
CA GLY A 144 6.15 -4.74 3.06
C GLY A 144 4.86 -5.44 2.61
N TYR A 145 3.76 -5.15 3.32
CA TYR A 145 2.44 -5.76 3.07
C TYR A 145 2.50 -7.31 3.00
N TYR A 146 3.08 -7.95 4.02
CA TYR A 146 3.33 -9.40 4.06
C TYR A 146 2.10 -10.29 3.86
N ARG A 147 0.89 -9.76 4.12
CA ARG A 147 -0.37 -10.41 3.76
C ARG A 147 -0.41 -10.83 2.28
N ARG A 148 0.24 -10.08 1.38
CA ARG A 148 0.38 -10.42 -0.05
C ARG A 148 1.14 -11.73 -0.27
N ALA A 149 2.28 -11.90 0.40
CA ALA A 149 3.11 -13.09 0.29
C ALA A 149 2.38 -14.32 0.83
N ARG A 150 1.68 -14.16 1.95
CA ARG A 150 0.86 -15.22 2.53
C ARG A 150 -0.29 -15.62 1.59
N PHE A 151 -0.97 -14.66 0.98
CA PHE A 151 -2.02 -14.96 -0.01
C PHE A 151 -1.48 -15.62 -1.28
N LEU A 152 -0.27 -15.27 -1.73
CA LEU A 152 0.41 -16.01 -2.80
C LEU A 152 0.60 -17.48 -2.44
N LEU A 153 1.06 -17.77 -1.21
CA LEU A 153 1.24 -19.14 -0.73
C LEU A 153 -0.09 -19.89 -0.60
N GLU A 154 -1.11 -19.28 0.02
CA GLU A 154 -2.46 -19.86 0.16
C GLU A 154 -3.08 -20.16 -1.22
N GLY A 155 -3.01 -19.21 -2.16
CA GLY A 155 -3.51 -19.41 -3.52
C GLY A 155 -2.72 -20.48 -4.28
N ALA A 156 -1.39 -20.55 -4.10
CA ALA A 156 -0.57 -21.55 -4.76
C ALA A 156 -0.91 -22.96 -4.29
N LYS A 157 -1.14 -23.14 -2.98
CA LYS A 157 -1.64 -24.40 -2.41
C LYS A 157 -3.00 -24.77 -3.00
N THR A 158 -3.92 -23.81 -3.09
CA THR A 158 -5.25 -24.01 -3.67
C THR A 158 -5.15 -24.49 -5.14
N ILE A 159 -4.33 -23.83 -5.96
CA ILE A 159 -4.14 -24.23 -7.37
C ILE A 159 -3.57 -25.65 -7.48
N VAL A 160 -2.61 -26.01 -6.64
CA VAL A 160 -2.01 -27.36 -6.64
C VAL A 160 -3.01 -28.42 -6.17
N GLU A 161 -3.83 -28.12 -5.15
CA GLU A 161 -4.91 -29.00 -4.68
C GLU A 161 -5.99 -29.23 -5.76
N GLU A 162 -6.25 -28.24 -6.61
CA GLU A 162 -7.21 -28.30 -7.73
C GLU A 162 -6.61 -28.91 -9.02
N GLY A 163 -5.45 -29.54 -8.96
CA GLY A 163 -4.84 -30.27 -10.09
C GLY A 163 -3.64 -29.58 -10.73
N GLY A 164 -3.14 -28.48 -10.16
CA GLY A 164 -1.84 -27.89 -10.49
C GLY A 164 -1.78 -27.04 -11.76
N GLN A 165 -2.90 -26.86 -12.46
CA GLN A 165 -3.00 -26.00 -13.66
C GLN A 165 -3.60 -24.64 -13.30
N PHE A 166 -3.09 -23.56 -13.90
CA PHE A 166 -3.67 -22.24 -13.65
C PHE A 166 -5.07 -22.12 -14.27
N PRO A 167 -6.04 -21.53 -13.54
CA PRO A 167 -7.29 -21.12 -14.15
C PRO A 167 -7.04 -20.12 -15.29
N LYS A 168 -7.67 -20.35 -16.44
CA LYS A 168 -7.41 -19.60 -17.68
C LYS A 168 -8.33 -18.41 -17.88
N SER A 169 -9.45 -18.37 -17.15
CA SER A 169 -10.47 -17.34 -17.26
C SER A 169 -10.46 -16.39 -16.05
N LEU A 170 -10.82 -15.13 -16.26
CA LEU A 170 -11.00 -14.14 -15.20
C LEU A 170 -11.95 -14.65 -14.12
N LYS A 171 -13.06 -15.28 -14.53
CA LYS A 171 -14.09 -15.80 -13.62
C LYS A 171 -13.54 -16.88 -12.69
N ASP A 172 -12.66 -17.76 -13.18
CA ASP A 172 -12.10 -18.84 -12.37
C ASP A 172 -10.90 -18.36 -11.54
N LEU A 173 -10.08 -17.45 -12.07
CA LEU A 173 -9.00 -16.81 -11.33
C LEU A 173 -9.50 -16.06 -10.09
N LEU A 174 -10.67 -15.44 -10.15
CA LEU A 174 -11.32 -14.76 -9.01
C LEU A 174 -11.69 -15.71 -7.86
N LYS A 175 -11.73 -17.03 -8.08
CA LYS A 175 -12.02 -18.01 -7.02
C LYS A 175 -10.78 -18.33 -6.19
N VAL A 176 -9.58 -18.06 -6.71
CA VAL A 176 -8.32 -18.35 -6.03
C VAL A 176 -8.09 -17.33 -4.90
N PRO A 177 -7.83 -17.76 -3.66
CA PRO A 177 -7.57 -16.86 -2.54
C PRO A 177 -6.47 -15.83 -2.85
N GLY A 178 -6.79 -14.55 -2.61
CA GLY A 178 -5.85 -13.45 -2.82
C GLY A 178 -5.74 -12.91 -4.26
N ILE A 179 -6.43 -13.53 -5.23
CA ILE A 179 -6.56 -12.99 -6.59
C ILE A 179 -7.84 -12.14 -6.67
N GLY A 180 -7.66 -10.81 -6.75
CA GLY A 180 -8.75 -9.86 -7.01
C GLY A 180 -8.88 -9.52 -8.50
N GLU A 181 -9.89 -8.72 -8.85
CA GLU A 181 -10.22 -8.33 -10.25
C GLU A 181 -9.01 -7.87 -11.07
N TYR A 182 -8.18 -6.98 -10.50
CA TYR A 182 -6.96 -6.50 -11.14
C TYR A 182 -6.01 -7.64 -11.50
N THR A 183 -5.68 -8.49 -10.52
CA THR A 183 -4.72 -9.58 -10.69
C THR A 183 -5.28 -10.66 -11.63
N ALA A 184 -6.58 -10.96 -11.52
CA ALA A 184 -7.27 -11.90 -12.40
C ALA A 184 -7.21 -11.40 -13.85
N GLY A 185 -7.57 -10.14 -14.11
CA GLY A 185 -7.47 -9.56 -15.46
C GLY A 185 -6.04 -9.56 -16.00
N ALA A 186 -5.05 -9.30 -15.15
CA ALA A 186 -3.64 -9.28 -15.56
C ALA A 186 -3.18 -10.68 -15.98
N ILE A 187 -3.45 -11.71 -15.17
CA ILE A 187 -3.10 -13.10 -15.51
C ILE A 187 -3.86 -13.55 -16.77
N ALA A 188 -5.18 -13.36 -16.79
CA ALA A 188 -6.04 -13.79 -17.90
C ALA A 188 -5.63 -13.16 -19.24
N SER A 189 -5.40 -11.84 -19.26
CA SER A 189 -5.03 -11.14 -20.49
C SER A 189 -3.57 -11.38 -20.92
N ILE A 190 -2.62 -11.36 -19.98
CA ILE A 190 -1.19 -11.47 -20.31
C ILE A 190 -0.80 -12.92 -20.59
N ALA A 191 -1.19 -13.86 -19.73
CA ALA A 191 -0.79 -15.25 -19.86
C ALA A 191 -1.74 -16.07 -20.75
N PHE A 192 -3.05 -15.76 -20.74
CA PHE A 192 -4.05 -16.58 -21.45
C PHE A 192 -4.74 -15.89 -22.62
N LYS A 193 -4.39 -14.63 -22.92
CA LYS A 193 -4.96 -13.83 -24.02
C LYS A 193 -6.48 -13.65 -23.93
N GLU A 194 -7.07 -13.70 -22.74
CA GLU A 194 -8.48 -13.34 -22.57
C GLU A 194 -8.64 -11.81 -22.71
N ALA A 195 -9.60 -11.38 -23.52
CA ALA A 195 -9.87 -9.96 -23.77
C ALA A 195 -10.62 -9.30 -22.59
N VAL A 196 -9.93 -9.15 -21.46
CA VAL A 196 -10.46 -8.55 -20.23
C VAL A 196 -9.61 -7.37 -19.76
N PRO A 197 -10.23 -6.33 -19.16
CA PRO A 197 -9.50 -5.14 -18.74
C PRO A 197 -8.67 -5.36 -17.48
N VAL A 198 -7.63 -4.54 -17.35
CA VAL A 198 -6.83 -4.41 -16.14
C VAL A 198 -6.82 -2.94 -15.71
N VAL A 199 -7.23 -2.67 -14.47
CA VAL A 199 -7.35 -1.29 -13.98
C VAL A 199 -6.57 -1.11 -12.67
N ASP A 200 -5.41 -0.45 -12.76
CA ASP A 200 -4.66 0.07 -11.61
C ASP A 200 -4.80 1.60 -11.48
N GLY A 201 -4.06 2.19 -10.53
CA GLY A 201 -4.01 3.65 -10.36
C GLY A 201 -3.43 4.40 -11.57
N ASN A 202 -2.65 3.74 -12.44
CA ASN A 202 -2.17 4.33 -13.69
C ASN A 202 -3.28 4.38 -14.73
N VAL A 203 -3.97 3.27 -14.95
CA VAL A 203 -5.10 3.14 -15.87
C VAL A 203 -6.26 4.05 -15.47
N VAL A 204 -6.62 4.08 -14.18
CA VAL A 204 -7.62 5.03 -13.63
C VAL A 204 -7.32 6.45 -14.06
N ARG A 205 -6.07 6.89 -13.93
CA ARG A 205 -5.64 8.25 -14.28
C ARG A 205 -5.66 8.49 -15.78
N VAL A 206 -5.21 7.52 -16.58
CA VAL A 206 -5.23 7.63 -18.05
C VAL A 206 -6.67 7.76 -18.55
N ILE A 207 -7.55 6.84 -18.15
CA ILE A 207 -8.95 6.84 -18.56
C ILE A 207 -9.67 8.10 -18.08
N ALA A 208 -9.46 8.51 -16.83
CA ALA A 208 -10.05 9.74 -16.32
C ALA A 208 -9.64 10.98 -17.13
N ARG A 209 -8.41 11.04 -17.63
CA ARG A 209 -7.93 12.13 -18.49
C ARG A 209 -8.46 12.02 -19.92
N LEU A 210 -8.51 10.82 -20.49
CA LEU A 210 -9.11 10.60 -21.81
C LEU A 210 -10.56 11.08 -21.85
N ARG A 211 -11.32 10.76 -20.79
CA ARG A 211 -12.77 11.00 -20.71
C ARG A 211 -13.18 12.14 -19.79
N THR A 212 -12.26 13.00 -19.40
CA THR A 212 -12.55 14.18 -18.55
C THR A 212 -13.36 13.84 -17.29
N ILE A 213 -13.08 12.69 -16.68
CA ILE A 213 -13.75 12.24 -15.46
C ILE A 213 -13.09 12.93 -14.27
N SER A 214 -13.72 13.98 -13.75
CA SER A 214 -13.24 14.73 -12.58
C SER A 214 -13.75 14.15 -11.25
N ALA A 215 -14.45 13.02 -11.25
CA ALA A 215 -14.96 12.41 -10.03
C ALA A 215 -13.83 11.85 -9.14
N ASN A 216 -14.16 11.60 -7.86
CA ASN A 216 -13.24 10.92 -6.94
C ASN A 216 -12.97 9.49 -7.46
N PRO A 217 -11.71 9.14 -7.75
CA PRO A 217 -11.35 7.85 -8.35
C PRO A 217 -11.52 6.65 -7.39
N LYS A 218 -11.88 6.90 -6.12
CA LYS A 218 -12.16 5.85 -5.13
C LYS A 218 -13.65 5.58 -4.95
N ASP A 219 -14.52 6.39 -5.54
CA ASP A 219 -15.96 6.18 -5.44
C ASP A 219 -16.37 4.97 -6.27
N LYS A 220 -17.29 4.16 -5.73
CA LYS A 220 -17.71 2.89 -6.33
C LYS A 220 -18.20 3.06 -7.77
N GLU A 221 -18.99 4.09 -8.04
CA GLU A 221 -19.54 4.34 -9.38
C GLU A 221 -18.48 4.82 -10.37
N THR A 222 -17.54 5.66 -9.92
CA THR A 222 -16.38 6.09 -10.72
C THR A 222 -15.52 4.90 -11.09
N VAL A 223 -15.22 4.02 -10.13
CA VAL A 223 -14.43 2.80 -10.37
C VAL A 223 -15.15 1.91 -11.39
N LYS A 224 -16.45 1.64 -11.21
CA LYS A 224 -17.24 0.84 -12.15
C LYS A 224 -17.23 1.43 -13.57
N THR A 225 -17.37 2.75 -13.68
CA THR A 225 -17.29 3.46 -14.96
C THR A 225 -15.94 3.28 -15.62
N ILE A 226 -14.84 3.45 -14.88
CA ILE A 226 -13.48 3.26 -15.40
C ILE A 226 -13.25 1.82 -15.87
N TRP A 227 -13.71 0.82 -15.12
CA TRP A 227 -13.63 -0.59 -15.53
C TRP A 227 -14.38 -0.86 -16.83
N ARG A 228 -15.60 -0.32 -16.97
CA ARG A 228 -16.38 -0.42 -18.21
C ARG A 228 -15.63 0.20 -19.39
N LEU A 229 -15.08 1.39 -19.21
CA LEU A 229 -14.33 2.12 -20.24
C LEU A 229 -13.03 1.41 -20.61
N ALA A 230 -12.32 0.85 -19.63
CA ALA A 230 -11.16 0.01 -19.90
C ALA A 230 -11.56 -1.19 -20.76
N GLY A 231 -12.68 -1.85 -20.43
CA GLY A 231 -13.21 -2.99 -21.18
C GLY A 231 -13.56 -2.66 -22.64
N GLN A 232 -14.05 -1.44 -22.92
CA GLN A 232 -14.27 -0.98 -24.31
C GLN A 232 -12.97 -0.84 -25.11
N LEU A 233 -11.85 -0.58 -24.43
CA LEU A 233 -10.57 -0.29 -25.07
C LEU A 233 -9.70 -1.53 -25.29
N VAL A 234 -9.81 -2.56 -24.44
CA VAL A 234 -8.96 -3.76 -24.50
C VAL A 234 -8.94 -4.32 -25.92
N ASP A 235 -7.73 -4.49 -26.46
CA ASP A 235 -7.54 -5.07 -27.78
C ASP A 235 -7.88 -6.56 -27.76
N GLU A 236 -8.62 -7.05 -28.77
CA GLU A 236 -9.09 -8.43 -28.82
C GLU A 236 -7.97 -9.41 -29.20
N ASP A 237 -7.00 -8.97 -29.99
CA ASP A 237 -5.90 -9.82 -30.48
C ASP A 237 -4.70 -9.81 -29.52
N ARG A 238 -4.44 -8.65 -28.89
CA ARG A 238 -3.30 -8.41 -27.99
C ARG A 238 -3.73 -7.82 -26.64
N PRO A 239 -4.67 -8.45 -25.90
CA PRO A 239 -5.22 -7.87 -24.67
C PRO A 239 -4.17 -7.64 -23.58
N GLY A 240 -3.25 -8.59 -23.42
CA GLY A 240 -2.13 -8.48 -22.46
C GLY A 240 -1.20 -7.31 -22.76
N ASP A 241 -0.81 -7.13 -24.02
CA ASP A 241 0.06 -6.01 -24.43
C ASP A 241 -0.68 -4.67 -24.34
N PHE A 242 -1.96 -4.64 -24.69
CA PHE A 242 -2.77 -3.44 -24.56
C PHE A 242 -2.87 -2.99 -23.10
N ASN A 243 -3.24 -3.91 -22.20
CA ASN A 243 -3.32 -3.63 -20.76
C ASN A 243 -1.97 -3.16 -20.21
N GLN A 244 -0.88 -3.84 -20.56
CA GLN A 244 0.46 -3.41 -20.15
C GLN A 244 0.85 -2.06 -20.77
N GLY A 245 0.46 -1.78 -22.01
CA GLY A 245 0.66 -0.51 -22.68
C GLY A 245 -0.04 0.64 -21.96
N LEU A 246 -1.27 0.43 -21.49
CA LEU A 246 -2.02 1.43 -20.77
C LEU A 246 -1.41 1.73 -19.39
N MET A 247 -0.97 0.68 -18.68
CA MET A 247 -0.22 0.81 -17.44
C MET A 247 1.13 1.52 -17.65
N GLU A 248 1.88 1.15 -18.69
CA GLU A 248 3.17 1.75 -19.04
C GLU A 248 3.02 3.23 -19.40
N LEU A 249 2.00 3.57 -20.19
CA LEU A 249 1.66 4.95 -20.56
C LEU A 249 1.42 5.80 -19.32
N GLY A 250 0.61 5.30 -18.38
CA GLY A 250 0.36 5.99 -17.12
C GLY A 250 1.64 6.14 -16.29
N ALA A 251 2.46 5.09 -16.20
CA ALA A 251 3.68 5.10 -15.40
C ALA A 251 4.77 6.04 -15.94
N THR A 252 4.88 6.21 -17.27
CA THR A 252 6.03 6.87 -17.91
C THR A 252 5.72 8.24 -18.50
N LEU A 253 4.55 8.41 -19.15
CA LEU A 253 4.18 9.65 -19.84
C LEU A 253 3.05 10.38 -19.13
N CYS A 254 1.91 9.71 -18.93
CA CYS A 254 0.71 10.27 -18.31
C CYS A 254 0.82 10.26 -16.78
N LYS A 255 1.88 10.89 -16.24
CA LYS A 255 2.24 10.87 -14.81
C LYS A 255 1.27 11.70 -13.94
N PRO A 256 1.22 11.45 -12.62
CA PRO A 256 0.38 12.24 -11.70
C PRO A 256 0.67 13.75 -11.74
N LEU A 257 1.96 14.11 -11.84
CA LEU A 257 2.45 15.47 -12.00
C LEU A 257 3.29 15.56 -13.27
N ASN A 258 3.24 16.71 -13.94
CA ASN A 258 3.99 17.01 -15.16
C ASN A 258 3.89 15.89 -16.22
N PRO A 259 2.66 15.56 -16.69
CA PRO A 259 2.48 14.57 -17.75
C PRO A 259 3.12 15.05 -19.05
N ASN A 260 3.78 14.14 -19.78
CA ASN A 260 4.42 14.46 -21.06
C ASN A 260 3.41 14.33 -22.21
N CYS A 261 2.47 15.27 -22.28
CA CYS A 261 1.36 15.21 -23.23
C CYS A 261 1.80 15.36 -24.70
N SER A 262 2.92 16.03 -24.97
CA SER A 262 3.42 16.26 -26.33
C SER A 262 3.97 14.99 -26.99
N THR A 263 4.45 14.02 -26.22
CA THR A 263 4.93 12.73 -26.72
C THR A 263 3.96 11.58 -26.47
N CYS A 264 2.78 11.86 -25.91
CA CYS A 264 1.77 10.84 -25.63
C CYS A 264 1.15 10.33 -26.94
N PRO A 265 1.18 9.01 -27.21
CA PRO A 265 0.73 8.42 -28.48
C PRO A 265 -0.77 8.56 -28.71
N ILE A 266 -1.56 8.74 -27.64
CA ILE A 266 -3.02 8.85 -27.68
C ILE A 266 -3.51 10.25 -27.25
N SER A 267 -2.65 11.26 -27.44
CA SER A 267 -2.94 12.64 -27.03
C SER A 267 -4.06 13.29 -27.85
N ALA A 268 -4.25 12.86 -29.10
CA ALA A 268 -5.32 13.37 -29.96
C ALA A 268 -6.73 13.02 -29.43
N GLN A 269 -6.86 11.87 -28.76
CA GLN A 269 -8.10 11.39 -28.15
C GLN A 269 -8.25 11.84 -26.68
N CYS A 270 -7.35 12.67 -26.16
CA CYS A 270 -7.35 13.06 -24.75
C CYS A 270 -8.24 14.28 -24.49
N GLY A 271 -9.45 14.03 -23.95
CA GLY A 271 -10.40 15.09 -23.61
C GLY A 271 -9.83 16.12 -22.62
N ALA A 272 -9.11 15.70 -21.58
CA ALA A 272 -8.52 16.64 -20.62
C ALA A 272 -7.46 17.55 -21.26
N LEU A 273 -6.71 17.05 -22.24
CA LEU A 273 -5.76 17.87 -23.00
C LEU A 273 -6.48 18.86 -23.91
N LEU A 274 -7.56 18.43 -24.57
CA LEU A 274 -8.39 19.30 -25.40
C LEU A 274 -8.99 20.46 -24.58
N VAL A 275 -9.59 20.14 -23.43
CA VAL A 275 -10.16 21.13 -22.51
C VAL A 275 -9.08 22.10 -22.03
N SER A 276 -7.91 21.60 -21.65
CA SER A 276 -6.79 22.45 -21.19
C SER A 276 -6.27 23.41 -22.27
N LYS A 277 -6.27 22.98 -23.55
CA LYS A 277 -5.92 23.85 -24.68
C LYS A 277 -6.96 24.95 -24.94
N GLN A 278 -8.23 24.67 -24.67
CA GLN A 278 -9.34 25.62 -24.86
C GLN A 278 -9.48 26.59 -23.68
N ASN A 279 -9.18 26.13 -22.46
CA ASN A 279 -9.26 26.93 -21.25
C ASN A 279 -8.00 26.72 -20.37
N PRO A 280 -7.03 27.66 -20.41
CA PRO A 280 -5.79 27.55 -19.64
C PRO A 280 -5.95 27.50 -18.10
N SER A 281 -7.14 27.83 -17.57
CA SER A 281 -7.42 27.69 -16.13
C SER A 281 -7.68 26.24 -15.69
N ILE A 282 -7.93 25.34 -16.64
CA ILE A 282 -8.12 23.91 -16.42
C ILE A 282 -6.88 23.18 -16.93
N VAL A 283 -6.28 22.35 -16.08
CA VAL A 283 -5.09 21.58 -16.46
C VAL A 283 -5.39 20.09 -16.49
N VAL A 284 -4.63 19.34 -17.30
CA VAL A 284 -4.77 17.87 -17.41
C VAL A 284 -4.67 17.16 -16.06
N THR A 285 -3.95 17.76 -15.09
CA THR A 285 -3.78 17.20 -13.74
C THR A 285 -4.98 17.42 -12.82
N ASP A 286 -6.02 18.11 -13.25
CA ASP A 286 -7.30 18.23 -12.53
C ASP A 286 -8.13 16.94 -12.64
N TYR A 287 -7.74 16.04 -13.56
CA TYR A 287 -8.39 14.76 -13.81
C TYR A 287 -7.47 13.58 -13.42
N PRO A 288 -7.94 12.63 -12.58
CA PRO A 288 -9.13 12.70 -11.74
C PRO A 288 -8.92 13.64 -10.54
N THR A 289 -9.99 13.98 -9.81
CA THR A 289 -9.88 14.82 -8.61
C THR A 289 -8.94 14.19 -7.57
N LYS A 290 -8.07 15.04 -7.00
CA LYS A 290 -7.14 14.64 -5.94
C LYS A 290 -7.91 14.34 -4.66
N VAL A 291 -7.76 13.12 -4.17
CA VAL A 291 -8.31 12.72 -2.86
C VAL A 291 -7.34 13.14 -1.76
N ALA A 292 -7.84 13.86 -0.76
CA ALA A 292 -7.07 14.20 0.44
C ALA A 292 -6.59 12.92 1.13
N LYS A 293 -5.32 12.90 1.57
CA LYS A 293 -4.78 11.78 2.33
C LYS A 293 -5.28 11.85 3.76
N VAL A 294 -5.79 10.73 4.27
CA VAL A 294 -6.14 10.57 5.69
C VAL A 294 -4.86 10.69 6.52
N LYS A 295 -4.91 11.45 7.62
CA LYS A 295 -3.78 11.59 8.54
C LYS A 295 -3.49 10.24 9.20
N GLN A 296 -2.22 9.89 9.28
CA GLN A 296 -1.77 8.64 9.91
C GLN A 296 -2.00 8.68 11.42
N ARG A 297 -2.39 7.54 12.00
CA ARG A 297 -2.45 7.37 13.46
C ARG A 297 -1.02 7.37 14.02
N LEU A 298 -0.82 7.97 15.19
CA LEU A 298 0.44 7.94 15.92
C LEU A 298 0.41 6.80 16.93
N ASP A 299 1.37 5.88 16.83
CA ASP A 299 1.51 4.75 17.75
C ASP A 299 2.92 4.80 18.37
N PHE A 300 3.08 4.23 19.56
CA PHE A 300 4.33 4.23 20.31
C PHE A 300 4.66 2.81 20.76
N SER A 301 5.93 2.42 20.73
CA SER A 301 6.37 1.10 21.17
C SER A 301 7.74 1.13 21.83
N ALA A 302 7.85 0.44 22.96
CA ALA A 302 9.13 0.11 23.57
C ALA A 302 9.67 -1.19 22.98
N ILE A 303 10.94 -1.21 22.59
CA ILE A 303 11.61 -2.34 21.94
C ILE A 303 12.91 -2.63 22.66
N SER A 304 13.06 -3.86 23.11
CA SER A 304 14.26 -4.33 23.79
C SER A 304 15.02 -5.31 22.92
N VAL A 305 16.20 -4.90 22.46
CA VAL A 305 17.13 -5.81 21.80
C VAL A 305 17.85 -6.59 22.90
N VAL A 306 17.32 -7.78 23.19
CA VAL A 306 17.83 -8.65 24.24
C VAL A 306 18.97 -9.51 23.69
N GLU A 307 20.17 -9.28 24.21
CA GLU A 307 21.37 -10.09 23.95
C GLU A 307 21.69 -10.94 25.16
N ILE A 308 21.93 -12.23 24.95
CA ILE A 308 22.26 -13.18 26.00
C ILE A 308 23.71 -13.62 25.80
N LEU A 309 24.53 -13.39 26.80
CA LEU A 309 25.93 -13.79 26.84
C LEU A 309 26.03 -15.22 27.38
N GLY A 310 26.45 -16.15 26.52
CA GLY A 310 26.76 -17.52 26.89
C GLY A 310 28.27 -17.79 26.88
N SER A 311 28.66 -18.84 27.57
CA SER A 311 29.97 -19.47 27.42
C SER A 311 29.75 -20.86 26.86
N GLU A 312 30.09 -21.06 25.59
CA GLU A 312 30.17 -22.39 24.97
C GLU A 312 31.66 -22.65 24.67
N GLU A 313 32.20 -23.76 25.16
CA GLU A 313 33.60 -24.18 24.90
C GLU A 313 34.66 -23.10 25.20
N GLY A 314 34.45 -22.29 26.25
CA GLY A 314 35.39 -21.23 26.65
C GLY A 314 35.42 -20.01 25.72
N ARG A 315 34.58 -19.96 24.67
CA ARG A 315 34.37 -18.76 23.85
C ARG A 315 33.13 -18.02 24.33
N MET A 316 33.24 -16.70 24.43
CA MET A 316 32.10 -15.83 24.71
C MET A 316 31.24 -15.75 23.45
N ASN A 317 30.08 -16.39 23.47
CA ASN A 317 29.12 -16.34 22.38
C ASN A 317 27.93 -15.47 22.81
N SER A 318 27.43 -14.63 21.90
CA SER A 318 26.19 -13.90 22.15
C SER A 318 25.09 -14.34 21.20
N LYS A 319 23.89 -14.54 21.75
CA LYS A 319 22.68 -14.86 21.00
C LYS A 319 21.63 -13.79 21.29
N PHE A 320 20.81 -13.46 20.30
CA PHE A 320 19.73 -12.49 20.41
C PHE A 320 18.39 -13.22 20.53
N LEU A 321 17.52 -12.74 21.42
CA LEU A 321 16.16 -13.24 21.55
C LEU A 321 15.26 -12.58 20.50
N LEU A 322 14.58 -13.41 19.71
CA LEU A 322 13.49 -13.00 18.85
C LEU A 322 12.20 -13.68 19.27
N VAL A 323 11.09 -12.97 19.12
CA VAL A 323 9.73 -13.45 19.35
C VAL A 323 8.94 -13.40 18.05
N LYS A 324 8.04 -14.37 17.84
CA LYS A 324 7.14 -14.39 16.70
C LYS A 324 5.88 -13.62 17.06
N ARG A 325 5.51 -12.65 16.24
CA ARG A 325 4.24 -11.91 16.40
C ARG A 325 3.05 -12.87 16.21
N PRO A 326 1.89 -12.59 16.85
CA PRO A 326 0.67 -13.35 16.64
C PRO A 326 0.29 -13.46 15.15
N GLU A 327 -0.51 -14.46 14.78
CA GLU A 327 -0.96 -14.67 13.39
C GLU A 327 -1.99 -13.62 12.91
N GLY A 328 -2.45 -12.73 13.81
CA GLY A 328 -3.34 -11.61 13.51
C GLY A 328 -2.68 -10.23 13.67
N GLY A 329 -3.26 -9.23 13.01
CA GLY A 329 -2.86 -7.82 13.20
C GLY A 329 -1.65 -7.36 12.37
N LEU A 330 -0.99 -6.30 12.85
CA LEU A 330 0.14 -5.67 12.18
C LEU A 330 1.37 -6.59 12.20
N LEU A 331 1.96 -6.82 11.02
CA LEU A 331 3.17 -7.65 10.84
C LEU A 331 2.99 -9.10 11.37
N ALA A 332 1.78 -9.63 11.28
CA ALA A 332 1.41 -10.95 11.75
C ALA A 332 2.39 -12.07 11.31
N GLY A 333 2.75 -12.95 12.25
CA GLY A 333 3.61 -14.11 12.03
C GLY A 333 5.10 -13.80 11.78
N LEU A 334 5.51 -12.52 11.82
CA LEU A 334 6.90 -12.13 11.61
C LEU A 334 7.70 -12.13 12.91
N TRP A 335 9.02 -12.33 12.78
CA TRP A 335 9.96 -12.27 13.89
C TRP A 335 10.34 -10.84 14.23
N GLU A 336 10.40 -10.53 15.53
CA GLU A 336 10.81 -9.24 16.05
C GLU A 336 11.59 -9.38 17.37
N PHE A 337 12.22 -8.29 17.80
CA PHE A 337 12.71 -8.19 19.17
C PHE A 337 11.53 -8.03 20.14
N PRO A 338 11.67 -8.46 21.40
CA PRO A 338 10.71 -8.15 22.47
C PRO A 338 10.21 -6.71 22.38
N SER A 339 8.91 -6.55 22.20
CA SER A 339 8.28 -5.24 22.00
C SER A 339 6.95 -5.14 22.73
N VAL A 340 6.66 -3.94 23.23
CA VAL A 340 5.39 -3.62 23.90
C VAL A 340 4.82 -2.35 23.28
N SER A 341 3.52 -2.37 22.98
CA SER A 341 2.78 -1.19 22.54
C SER A 341 2.49 -0.30 23.75
N LEU A 342 2.79 0.99 23.62
CA LEU A 342 2.47 2.01 24.62
C LEU A 342 1.13 2.63 24.22
N ASN A 343 0.23 2.89 25.16
CA ASN A 343 -1.20 3.21 24.94
C ASN A 343 -1.47 4.58 24.28
N GLY A 344 -0.84 4.89 23.15
CA GLY A 344 -1.08 6.10 22.36
C GLY A 344 -0.39 7.36 22.88
N GLU A 345 0.43 7.26 23.92
CA GLU A 345 1.16 8.38 24.54
C GLU A 345 2.66 8.11 24.58
N GLU A 346 3.45 9.19 24.63
CA GLU A 346 4.88 9.09 24.93
C GLU A 346 5.05 8.64 26.39
N ALA A 347 5.94 7.68 26.61
CA ALA A 347 6.29 7.20 27.94
C ALA A 347 7.75 7.53 28.24
N ASP A 348 8.04 7.89 29.48
CA ASP A 348 9.41 8.11 29.95
C ASP A 348 10.22 6.79 29.95
N VAL A 349 11.50 6.89 30.31
CA VAL A 349 12.41 5.73 30.33
C VAL A 349 11.92 4.65 31.29
N ASP A 350 11.42 5.03 32.47
CA ASP A 350 11.10 4.09 33.53
C ASP A 350 9.84 3.29 33.20
N ALA A 351 8.78 3.96 32.73
CA ALA A 351 7.55 3.30 32.28
C ALA A 351 7.80 2.35 31.09
N ARG A 352 8.69 2.74 30.16
CA ARG A 352 9.09 1.86 29.04
C ARG A 352 9.81 0.61 29.52
N ARG A 353 10.72 0.76 30.49
CA ARG A 353 11.49 -0.36 31.06
C ARG A 353 10.61 -1.31 31.86
N GLU A 354 9.72 -0.77 32.69
CA GLU A 354 8.74 -1.55 33.44
C GLU A 354 7.87 -2.40 32.51
N ALA A 355 7.35 -1.80 31.43
CA ALA A 355 6.55 -2.51 30.45
C ALA A 355 7.31 -3.66 29.76
N ILE A 356 8.58 -3.45 29.40
CA ILE A 356 9.44 -4.52 28.86
C ILE A 356 9.71 -5.60 29.89
N ASP A 357 10.01 -5.23 31.14
CA ASP A 357 10.33 -6.18 32.20
C ASP A 357 9.13 -7.06 32.52
N ASP A 358 7.93 -6.48 32.57
CA ASP A 358 6.68 -7.21 32.72
C ASP A 358 6.44 -8.14 31.54
N PHE A 359 6.64 -7.68 30.31
CA PHE A 359 6.54 -8.53 29.13
C PHE A 359 7.51 -9.72 29.20
N LEU A 360 8.77 -9.49 29.57
CA LEU A 360 9.80 -10.53 29.67
C LEU A 360 9.52 -11.51 30.81
N LYS A 361 9.12 -11.02 32.00
CA LYS A 361 8.74 -11.85 33.16
C LYS A 361 7.49 -12.69 32.86
N ASN A 362 6.47 -12.09 32.25
CA ASN A 362 5.22 -12.79 31.95
C ASN A 362 5.39 -13.82 30.85
N SER A 363 6.15 -13.49 29.80
CA SER A 363 6.33 -14.37 28.63
C SER A 363 7.35 -15.48 28.87
N PHE A 364 8.42 -15.21 29.62
CA PHE A 364 9.57 -16.13 29.73
C PHE A 364 9.89 -16.56 31.16
N GLY A 365 9.17 -16.07 32.18
CA GLY A 365 9.50 -16.37 33.58
C GLY A 365 10.92 -15.94 33.97
N LEU A 366 11.44 -14.92 33.28
CA LEU A 366 12.84 -14.49 33.38
C LEU A 366 13.14 -13.89 34.75
N ASN A 367 14.06 -14.52 35.49
CA ASN A 367 14.89 -13.78 36.44
C ASN A 367 15.99 -13.09 35.63
N LEU A 368 15.91 -11.77 35.52
CA LEU A 368 16.80 -10.97 34.70
C LEU A 368 18.16 -10.80 35.43
N ASP A 369 19.16 -11.63 35.10
CA ASP A 369 20.56 -11.37 35.46
C ASP A 369 21.15 -10.35 34.48
N ILE A 370 20.84 -9.08 34.75
CA ILE A 370 21.17 -7.95 33.88
C ILE A 370 22.66 -7.63 34.00
N VAL A 371 23.40 -7.82 32.91
CA VAL A 371 24.80 -7.39 32.77
C VAL A 371 24.86 -5.89 32.45
N SER A 372 24.03 -5.44 31.52
CA SER A 372 23.87 -4.01 31.21
C SER A 372 22.51 -3.72 30.57
N ARG A 373 22.04 -2.49 30.72
CA ARG A 373 20.82 -1.99 30.08
C ARG A 373 21.01 -0.54 29.67
N GLU A 374 20.86 -0.24 28.38
CA GLU A 374 21.22 1.06 27.81
C GLU A 374 20.11 1.59 26.90
N GLU A 375 19.79 2.88 27.02
CA GLU A 375 18.97 3.59 26.03
C GLU A 375 19.79 3.80 24.76
N VAL A 376 19.32 3.26 23.63
CA VAL A 376 20.02 3.35 22.34
C VAL A 376 19.50 4.54 21.54
N GLY A 377 18.20 4.84 21.67
CA GLY A 377 17.56 6.01 21.07
C GLY A 377 16.19 5.70 20.47
N GLU A 378 15.68 6.64 19.68
CA GLU A 378 14.35 6.55 19.06
C GLU A 378 14.40 6.50 17.53
N TYR A 379 13.40 5.86 16.93
CA TYR A 379 13.24 5.80 15.48
C TYR A 379 11.75 5.83 15.10
N VAL A 380 11.40 6.66 14.11
CA VAL A 380 10.04 6.70 13.58
C VAL A 380 9.93 5.82 12.34
N HIS A 381 9.16 4.75 12.44
CA HIS A 381 8.83 3.87 11.34
C HIS A 381 7.46 4.21 10.75
N ILE A 382 7.39 4.40 9.42
CA ILE A 382 6.19 4.85 8.73
C ILE A 382 5.54 3.69 7.97
N PHE A 383 4.32 3.35 8.37
CA PHE A 383 3.37 2.56 7.60
C PHE A 383 2.39 3.47 6.88
N THR A 384 1.61 2.95 5.95
CA THR A 384 0.61 3.75 5.22
C THR A 384 -0.44 4.40 6.12
N HIS A 385 -0.86 3.72 7.19
CA HIS A 385 -1.91 4.16 8.10
C HIS A 385 -1.40 4.49 9.52
N ILE A 386 -0.13 4.17 9.84
CA ILE A 386 0.46 4.31 11.17
C ILE A 386 1.82 4.98 11.04
N ARG A 387 2.09 5.94 11.93
CA ARG A 387 3.42 6.47 12.20
C ARG A 387 3.83 5.97 13.59
N LEU A 388 4.70 4.96 13.61
CA LEU A 388 5.11 4.25 14.82
C LEU A 388 6.43 4.84 15.34
N LYS A 389 6.41 5.43 16.53
CA LYS A 389 7.62 5.83 17.25
C LYS A 389 8.14 4.65 18.07
N MET A 390 9.33 4.18 17.74
CA MET A 390 9.99 3.04 18.36
C MET A 390 11.08 3.55 19.29
N TYR A 391 10.97 3.23 20.58
CA TYR A 391 11.99 3.47 21.58
C TYR A 391 12.83 2.22 21.74
N ILE A 392 14.15 2.33 21.54
CA ILE A 392 15.03 1.18 21.42
C ILE A 392 16.00 1.18 22.60
N GLU A 393 16.04 0.05 23.31
CA GLU A 393 17.05 -0.24 24.33
C GLU A 393 17.88 -1.49 23.94
N LEU A 394 19.08 -1.56 24.51
CA LEU A 394 19.90 -2.76 24.53
C LEU A 394 19.86 -3.35 25.94
N LEU A 395 19.39 -4.59 26.07
CA LEU A 395 19.39 -5.34 27.31
C LEU A 395 20.33 -6.53 27.18
N VAL A 396 21.42 -6.53 27.93
CA VAL A 396 22.41 -7.62 27.94
C VAL A 396 22.20 -8.45 29.20
N LEU A 397 21.90 -9.74 29.01
CA LEU A 397 21.68 -10.70 30.07
C LEU A 397 22.82 -11.71 30.11
N ARG A 398 23.19 -12.16 31.31
CA ARG A 398 24.08 -13.31 31.46
C ARG A 398 23.27 -14.60 31.25
N SER A 399 23.87 -15.59 30.60
CA SER A 399 23.21 -16.88 30.33
C SER A 399 22.72 -17.51 31.64
N GLN A 400 21.41 -17.58 31.76
CA GLN A 400 20.69 -18.58 32.52
C GLN A 400 19.80 -19.33 31.53
N GLU A 401 19.55 -20.62 31.75
CA GLU A 401 18.58 -21.37 30.95
C GLU A 401 17.22 -20.66 31.07
N LEU A 402 16.73 -20.09 29.97
CA LEU A 402 15.35 -19.60 29.92
C LEU A 402 14.41 -20.78 30.11
N ARG A 403 13.86 -20.92 31.31
CA ARG A 403 12.82 -21.89 31.59
C ARG A 403 11.51 -21.36 31.02
N ARG A 404 11.09 -21.92 29.89
CA ARG A 404 9.75 -21.70 29.35
C ARG A 404 8.73 -21.97 30.46
N LYS A 405 7.87 -20.98 30.78
CA LYS A 405 6.62 -21.31 31.48
C LYS A 405 5.79 -22.20 30.54
N GLU A 406 5.29 -23.32 31.03
CA GLU A 406 4.44 -24.28 30.28
C GLU A 406 3.25 -23.61 29.56
N LYS A 407 2.92 -22.36 29.93
CA LYS A 407 1.84 -21.51 29.43
C LYS A 407 2.25 -20.39 28.45
N ALA A 408 3.45 -20.39 27.86
CA ALA A 408 3.80 -19.37 26.86
C ALA A 408 3.11 -19.67 25.50
N ASP A 409 2.15 -18.81 25.13
CA ASP A 409 1.38 -18.81 23.86
C ASP A 409 2.15 -18.13 22.70
N MET A 410 3.47 -18.01 22.83
CA MET A 410 4.32 -17.23 21.92
C MET A 410 5.56 -18.03 21.53
N SER A 411 5.82 -18.12 20.23
CA SER A 411 7.04 -18.75 19.70
C SER A 411 8.23 -17.80 19.84
N TYR A 412 9.37 -18.31 20.26
CA TYR A 412 10.62 -17.54 20.39
C TYR A 412 11.81 -18.34 19.86
N LYS A 413 12.91 -17.65 19.54
CA LYS A 413 14.17 -18.28 19.16
C LYS A 413 15.37 -17.44 19.56
N TYR A 414 16.49 -18.11 19.76
CA TYR A 414 17.80 -17.47 19.88
C TYR A 414 18.52 -17.53 18.55
N VAL A 415 19.06 -16.41 18.11
CA VAL A 415 19.83 -16.32 16.87
C VAL A 415 21.18 -15.68 17.14
N ASP A 416 22.23 -16.27 16.61
CA ASP A 416 23.56 -15.67 16.66
C ASP A 416 23.64 -14.41 15.76
N MET A 417 24.71 -13.64 15.92
CA MET A 417 24.93 -12.40 15.19
C MET A 417 24.99 -12.58 13.66
N LYS A 418 25.59 -13.68 13.18
CA LYS A 418 25.75 -13.94 11.74
C LYS A 418 24.40 -14.26 11.12
N THR A 419 23.64 -15.16 11.75
CA THR A 419 22.29 -15.54 11.34
C THR A 419 21.36 -14.33 11.36
N LEU A 420 21.39 -13.52 12.43
CA LEU A 420 20.57 -12.31 12.54
C LEU A 420 20.90 -11.27 11.46
N GLY A 421 22.17 -11.16 11.05
CA GLY A 421 22.62 -10.27 9.99
C GLY A 421 22.11 -10.65 8.59
N SER A 422 21.94 -11.94 8.31
CA SER A 422 21.45 -12.45 7.01
C SER A 422 19.95 -12.70 6.96
N MET A 423 19.30 -12.94 8.11
CA MET A 423 17.89 -13.31 8.20
C MET A 423 16.95 -12.26 7.62
N GLY A 424 15.92 -12.69 6.88
CA GLY A 424 14.83 -11.82 6.41
C GLY A 424 14.03 -11.18 7.55
N LEU A 425 14.35 -9.94 7.90
CA LEU A 425 13.68 -9.17 8.95
C LEU A 425 12.92 -7.98 8.37
N THR A 426 11.88 -7.54 9.07
CA THR A 426 11.20 -6.30 8.71
C THR A 426 12.16 -5.11 8.79
N THR A 427 11.90 -4.06 8.02
CA THR A 427 12.74 -2.87 7.97
C THR A 427 12.85 -2.18 9.34
N GLY A 428 11.76 -2.16 10.13
CA GLY A 428 11.76 -1.68 11.51
C GLY A 428 12.68 -2.49 12.43
N VAL A 429 12.56 -3.83 12.43
CA VAL A 429 13.39 -4.71 13.27
C VAL A 429 14.87 -4.62 12.86
N ARG A 430 15.16 -4.64 11.55
CA ARG A 430 16.52 -4.48 11.04
C ARG A 430 17.12 -3.12 11.41
N LYS A 431 16.30 -2.06 11.45
CA LYS A 431 16.73 -0.73 11.89
C LYS A 431 17.12 -0.72 13.38
N ALA A 432 16.30 -1.33 14.25
CA ALA A 432 16.60 -1.44 15.67
C ALA A 432 17.92 -2.19 15.92
N TYR A 433 18.11 -3.33 15.24
CA TYR A 433 19.36 -4.07 15.28
C TYR A 433 20.57 -3.22 14.86
N ASN A 434 20.47 -2.54 13.71
CA ASN A 434 21.56 -1.69 13.21
C ASN A 434 21.88 -0.52 14.14
N MET A 435 20.89 0.04 14.85
CA MET A 435 21.11 1.08 15.86
C MET A 435 21.92 0.55 17.03
N VAL A 436 21.59 -0.65 17.54
CA VAL A 436 22.35 -1.32 18.59
C VAL A 436 23.79 -1.61 18.15
N GLN A 437 23.99 -2.12 16.94
CA GLN A 437 25.34 -2.40 16.43
C GLN A 437 26.21 -1.14 16.35
N LYS A 438 25.64 -0.03 15.85
CA LYS A 438 26.33 1.27 15.82
C LYS A 438 26.66 1.78 17.22
N PHE A 439 25.71 1.67 18.16
CA PHE A 439 25.90 2.08 19.55
C PHE A 439 27.05 1.31 20.23
N LYS A 440 27.15 -0.01 20.00
CA LYS A 440 28.26 -0.83 20.51
C LYS A 440 29.60 -0.41 19.91
N GLN A 441 29.64 -0.13 18.62
CA GLN A 441 30.87 0.30 17.93
C GLN A 441 31.37 1.64 18.48
N SER A 442 30.49 2.64 18.64
CA SER A 442 30.87 3.95 19.17
C SER A 442 31.41 3.87 20.60
N ARG A 443 30.83 3.01 21.43
CA ARG A 443 31.30 2.80 22.81
C ARG A 443 32.66 2.09 22.86
N SER A 444 32.88 1.10 21.98
CA SER A 444 34.19 0.44 21.85
C SER A 444 35.28 1.41 21.38
N SER A 445 34.97 2.30 20.43
CA SER A 445 35.92 3.33 20.01
C SER A 445 36.23 4.31 21.14
N LEU A 446 35.23 4.78 21.89
CA LEU A 446 35.45 5.69 23.03
C LEU A 446 36.32 5.07 24.13
N LEU A 447 36.12 3.79 24.45
CA LEU A 447 36.95 3.08 25.43
C LEU A 447 38.41 2.92 24.96
N LYS A 448 38.64 2.77 23.64
CA LYS A 448 39.99 2.71 23.07
C LYS A 448 40.70 4.07 23.13
N THR A 449 39.99 5.17 22.93
CA THR A 449 40.57 6.54 22.98
C THR A 449 40.86 7.03 24.40
N VAL A 450 40.16 6.50 25.43
CA VAL A 450 40.40 6.84 26.84
C VAL A 450 41.51 5.98 27.46
N SER A 451 41.87 4.86 26.83
CA SER A 451 42.94 3.95 27.27
C SER A 451 44.28 4.17 26.54
N SER A 452 44.34 5.21 25.70
CA SER A 452 45.52 5.69 24.96
C SER A 452 45.86 7.10 25.42
#